data_AF-A0A381YD89-F1
#
_entry.id   AF-A0A381YD89-F1
#
_cell.length_a   1.000
_cell.length_b   1.000
_cell.length_c   1.000
_cell.angle_alpha   90.00
_cell.angle_beta   90.00
_cell.angle_gamma   90.00
#
_symmetry.space_group_name_H-M   'P 1'
#
loop_
_entity.id
_entity.type
_entity.pdbx_description
1 polymer ?
#
loop_
_entity_poly.entity_id
_entity_poly.type
_entity_poly.pdbx_seq_one_letter_code
_entity_poly.pdbx_strand_id
1 'polypeptide(L)' 'MDVTLLGGQFLDFLDPWGNRIEITTYTNIMFSKTTAILRGMDMDHLQKTDQALAQLSKHGLGTLDDSR' A
#
# COMPACT_ATOMS: atom_id res chain seq x y z
N MET A 1 -3.42 -4.06 26.83
CA MET A 1 -3.45 -3.14 25.68
C MET A 1 -4.01 -3.97 24.56
N ASP A 2 -5.26 -3.71 24.19
CA ASP A 2 -6.04 -4.63 23.37
C ASP A 2 -6.12 -4.11 21.93
N VAL A 3 -6.13 -5.03 20.97
CA VAL A 3 -6.31 -4.74 19.54
C VAL A 3 -7.67 -5.25 19.10
N THR A 4 -8.39 -4.47 18.30
CA THR A 4 -9.70 -4.87 17.75
C THR A 4 -9.53 -5.30 16.30
N LEU A 5 -9.67 -6.59 16.01
CA LEU A 5 -9.67 -7.07 14.62
C LEU A 5 -10.93 -6.57 13.90
N LEU A 6 -10.75 -6.04 12.69
CA LEU A 6 -11.83 -5.62 11.81
C LEU A 6 -12.06 -6.70 10.75
N GLY A 7 -13.33 -6.96 10.42
CA GLY A 7 -13.69 -7.87 9.33
C GLY A 7 -13.49 -7.19 7.97
N GLY A 8 -12.93 -7.92 7.00
CA GLY A 8 -12.67 -7.38 5.67
C GLY A 8 -11.91 -8.37 4.77
N GLN A 9 -11.58 -7.93 3.57
CA GLN A 9 -10.78 -8.69 2.61
C GLN A 9 -9.30 -8.81 3.04
N PHE A 10 -8.83 -7.86 3.84
CA PHE A 10 -7.43 -7.76 4.30
C PHE A 10 -7.34 -7.88 5.82
N LEU A 11 -6.11 -7.95 6.32
CA LEU A 11 -5.87 -7.97 7.76
C LEU A 11 -5.91 -6.53 8.29
N ASP A 12 -7.04 -6.21 8.89
CA ASP A 12 -7.33 -4.88 9.43
C ASP A 12 -7.52 -4.96 10.94
N PHE A 13 -6.97 -3.99 11.67
CA PHE A 13 -7.23 -3.86 13.10
C PHE A 13 -7.13 -2.42 13.58
N LEU A 14 -7.78 -2.16 14.72
CA LEU A 14 -7.60 -0.95 15.50
C LEU A 14 -6.55 -1.20 16.59
N ASP A 15 -5.56 -0.34 16.65
CA ASP A 15 -4.63 -0.31 17.77
C ASP A 15 -5.29 0.32 19.03
N PRO A 16 -4.65 0.27 20.21
CA PRO A 16 -5.21 0.82 21.45
C PRO A 16 -5.51 2.33 21.41
N TRP A 17 -4.99 3.07 20.42
CA TRP A 17 -5.20 4.50 20.25
C TRP A 17 -6.27 4.83 19.20
N GLY A 18 -6.87 3.81 18.57
CA GLY A 18 -7.92 3.97 17.56
C GLY A 18 -7.39 4.20 16.15
N ASN A 19 -6.09 4.03 15.89
CA ASN A 19 -5.57 4.05 14.53
C ASN A 19 -6.01 2.78 13.80
N ARG A 20 -6.48 2.93 12.56
CA ARG A 20 -6.75 1.81 11.67
C ARG A 20 -5.47 1.40 10.94
N ILE A 21 -5.03 0.18 11.20
CA ILE A 21 -3.91 -0.44 10.50
C ILE A 21 -4.49 -1.47 9.52
N GLU A 22 -4.17 -1.31 8.24
CA GLU A 22 -4.55 -2.22 7.16
C GLU A 22 -3.28 -2.84 6.57
N ILE A 23 -3.23 -4.17 6.52
CA ILE A 23 -2.13 -4.93 5.94
C ILE A 23 -2.61 -5.50 4.60
N THR A 24 -2.06 -4.97 3.51
CA THR A 24 -2.41 -5.36 2.14
C THR A 24 -1.18 -5.70 1.30
N THR A 25 -1.41 -6.19 0.08
CA THR A 25 -0.35 -6.51 -0.89
C THR A 25 0.23 -5.25 -1.51
N TYR A 26 1.48 -5.30 -1.97
CA TYR A 26 2.14 -4.16 -2.62
C TYR A 26 1.34 -3.60 -3.82
N THR A 27 0.64 -4.47 -4.54
CA THR A 27 -0.20 -4.10 -5.68
C THR A 27 -1.35 -3.14 -5.31
N ASN A 28 -1.73 -3.09 -4.03
CA ASN A 28 -2.86 -2.31 -3.51
C ASN A 28 -2.47 -1.18 -2.55
N ILE A 29 -1.20 -1.07 -2.12
CA ILE A 29 -0.79 0.03 -1.23
C ILE A 29 -0.75 1.37 -1.97
N MET A 30 -1.28 2.42 -1.32
CA MET A 30 -1.21 3.82 -1.77
C MET A 30 0.11 4.50 -1.41
N PHE A 31 1.21 3.74 -1.44
CA PHE A 31 2.58 4.27 -1.32
C PHE A 31 3.39 3.80 -2.50
N SER A 32 4.10 4.72 -3.13
CA SER A 32 5.03 4.49 -4.23
C SER A 32 6.43 4.25 -3.70
N LYS A 33 7.21 3.42 -4.40
CA LYS A 33 8.65 3.23 -4.15
C LYS A 33 9.41 3.50 -5.44
N THR A 34 10.66 3.94 -5.34
CA THR A 34 11.50 4.05 -6.53
C THR A 34 11.94 2.66 -7.01
N THR A 35 12.19 2.52 -8.31
CA THR A 35 12.63 1.27 -8.93
C THR A 35 13.86 0.67 -8.25
N ALA A 36 14.82 1.50 -7.82
CA ALA A 36 16.02 1.03 -7.13
C ALA A 36 15.71 0.35 -5.78
N ILE A 37 14.73 0.87 -5.03
CA ILE A 37 14.29 0.26 -3.76
C ILE A 37 13.59 -1.06 -4.01
N LEU A 38 12.76 -1.15 -5.05
CA LEU A 38 12.08 -2.41 -5.42
C LEU A 38 13.06 -3.51 -5.82
N ARG A 39 14.08 -3.17 -6.63
CA ARG A 39 15.17 -4.10 -6.97
C ARG A 39 15.95 -4.54 -5.74
N GLY A 40 16.27 -3.63 -4.83
CA GLY A 40 16.94 -3.97 -3.57
C GLY A 40 16.11 -4.87 -2.65
N MET A 41 14.80 -4.94 -2.84
CA MET A 41 13.87 -5.80 -2.11
C MET A 41 13.49 -7.09 -2.86
N ASP A 42 14.04 -7.33 -4.05
CA ASP A 42 13.65 -8.44 -4.93
C ASP A 42 12.15 -8.42 -5.31
N MET A 43 11.60 -7.21 -5.50
CA MET A 43 10.17 -6.94 -5.75
C MET A 43 9.92 -6.14 -7.03
N ASP A 44 10.92 -5.99 -7.90
CA ASP A 44 10.83 -5.24 -9.15
C ASP A 44 9.88 -5.85 -10.19
N HIS A 45 9.48 -7.10 -9.99
CA HIS A 45 8.45 -7.79 -10.77
C HIS A 45 7.00 -7.40 -10.38
N LEU A 46 6.80 -6.68 -9.27
CA LEU A 46 5.48 -6.30 -8.80
C LEU A 46 5.00 -5.00 -9.45
N GLN A 47 3.77 -5.04 -9.99
CA GLN A 47 3.11 -3.87 -10.58
C GLN A 47 1.89 -3.46 -9.75
N LYS A 48 1.65 -2.15 -9.64
CA LYS A 48 0.46 -1.62 -8.98
C LYS A 48 -0.79 -1.88 -9.83
N THR A 49 -1.92 -2.09 -9.16
CA THR A 49 -3.21 -2.18 -9.86
C THR A 49 -3.62 -0.79 -10.39
N ASP A 50 -4.43 -0.77 -11.44
CA ASP A 50 -5.01 0.47 -11.99
C ASP A 50 -5.76 1.27 -10.91
N GLN A 51 -6.42 0.58 -9.98
CA GLN A 51 -7.11 1.21 -8.86
C GLN A 51 -6.13 1.92 -7.92
N ALA A 52 -5.00 1.29 -7.57
CA ALA A 52 -3.99 1.89 -6.71
C ALA A 52 -3.33 3.11 -7.38
N LEU A 53 -3.07 3.03 -8.69
CA LEU A 53 -2.54 4.15 -9.48
C LEU A 53 -3.51 5.33 -9.54
N ALA A 54 -4.81 5.06 -9.70
CA ALA A 54 -5.85 6.09 -9.68
C ALA A 54 -5.95 6.80 -8.32
N GLN A 55 -5.86 6.05 -7.21
CA GLN A 55 -5.84 6.64 -5.87
C GLN A 55 -4.59 7.49 -5.63
N LEU A 56 -3.41 6.99 -5.98
CA LEU A 56 -2.16 7.77 -5.90
C LEU A 56 -2.27 9.09 -6.68
N SER A 57 -2.79 9.04 -7.90
CA SER A 57 -2.99 10.22 -8.74
C SER A 57 -3.97 11.22 -8.11
N LYS A 58 -5.09 10.73 -7.56
CA LYS A 58 -6.08 11.56 -6.85
C LYS A 58 -5.47 12.30 -5.65
N HIS A 59 -4.49 11.69 -4.99
CA HIS A 59 -3.79 12.27 -3.85
C HIS A 59 -2.52 13.04 -4.21
N GLY A 60 -2.23 13.25 -5.52
CA GLY A 60 -1.07 14.01 -5.99
C GLY A 60 0.27 13.25 -5.95
N LEU A 61 0.22 11.92 -5.81
CA LEU A 61 1.39 11.04 -5.67
C LEU A 61 1.72 10.23 -6.94
N GLY A 62 0.98 10.44 -8.04
CA GLY A 62 1.08 9.63 -9.27
C GLY A 62 2.31 9.85 -10.16
N THR A 63 3.28 10.68 -9.76
CA THR A 63 4.46 11.03 -10.57
C THR A 63 5.71 10.21 -10.24
N LEU A 64 5.62 9.28 -9.28
CA LEU A 64 6.73 8.42 -8.91
C LEU A 64 6.82 7.25 -9.90
N ASP A 65 8.06 6.84 -10.18
CA ASP A 65 8.59 5.88 -11.17
C ASP A 65 7.91 4.48 -11.23
N ASP A 66 6.76 4.31 -10.58
CA ASP A 66 5.91 3.11 -10.59
C ASP A 66 5.24 2.84 -11.96
N SER A 67 5.45 3.71 -12.97
CA SER A 67 4.69 3.74 -14.23
C SER A 67 5.39 3.12 -15.45
N ARG A 68 6.50 2.40 -15.32
CA ARG A 68 7.04 1.66 -16.47
C ARG A 68 7.94 0.48 -16.15
#